data_AF-A0AAU2S3B6-F1
#
_entry.id   AF-A0AAU2S3B6-F1
#
_cell.length_a   1.000
_cell.length_b   1.000
_cell.length_c   1.000
_cell.angle_alpha   90.00
_cell.angle_beta   90.00
_cell.angle_gamma   90.00
#
_symmetry.space_group_name_H-M   'P 1'
#
loop_
_entity.id
_entity.type
_entity.pdbx_description
1 polymer ?
#
loop_
_entity_poly.entity_id
_entity_poly.type
_entity_poly.pdbx_seq_one_letter_code
_entity_poly.pdbx_strand_id
1 'polypeptide(L)'
;MTERPLKQIRLAAHFPGVHNATVWVDPRSRSQIEFSSFEHLARTAERGLFDFFLLAEGLRLREHKGRIHDLDVVGRPESITVLNALAAVTEHLGLAATVNATFNEPYELARRLATLDHLSGGRAAWNVVTSSDAFTGENFRRGGFLDRAERYARAAEFVATARELWDSWTPDGLSRPFAHRGQHFDIAGEFTVPRSPQGHPVVIQAGDSEEGREFAAATADVVFTRQTSLEGGRAFYADVKGRLAKYGRTFEDLKIMPGVGVVLGDTAAEAQEKAAEIRRQQTSPQTAILTLEQIWGVDLSSYGEPRSVRVENADGRPRGLGLGGELAFTLDGQEFTFQVTVEADGSLWAVFGDATSGSSSHRFRFLRPAAPDAEGRTTVDFNRALLPPCAFADHFICPFPPPGNTLGIAIEAGERTLL
;
A
#
# COMPACT_ATOMS: atom_id res chain seq x y z
N MET A 1 -48.27 -12.39 8.92
CA MET A 1 -46.93 -12.33 8.31
C MET A 1 -45.94 -12.18 9.44
N THR A 2 -45.22 -13.25 9.80
CA THR A 2 -44.12 -13.16 10.77
C THR A 2 -43.01 -12.34 10.13
N GLU A 3 -42.75 -11.14 10.62
CA GLU A 3 -41.60 -10.33 10.20
C GLU A 3 -40.34 -11.19 10.37
N ARG A 4 -39.66 -11.49 9.27
CA ARG A 4 -38.34 -12.10 9.35
C ARG A 4 -37.46 -11.10 10.10
N PRO A 5 -36.81 -11.49 11.21
CA PRO A 5 -35.94 -10.57 11.92
C PRO A 5 -34.87 -10.03 10.95
N LEU A 6 -34.66 -8.71 10.99
CA LEU A 6 -33.65 -8.06 10.16
C LEU A 6 -32.28 -8.64 10.52
N LYS A 7 -31.56 -9.14 9.51
CA LYS A 7 -30.20 -9.65 9.70
C LYS A 7 -29.28 -8.49 10.04
N GLN A 8 -28.68 -8.52 11.22
CA GLN A 8 -27.65 -7.55 11.60
C GLN A 8 -26.40 -7.74 10.73
N ILE A 9 -25.91 -6.63 10.18
CA ILE A 9 -24.63 -6.60 9.47
C ILE A 9 -23.53 -6.57 10.51
N ARG A 10 -22.53 -7.45 10.34
CA ARG A 10 -21.32 -7.45 11.16
C ARG A 10 -20.30 -6.50 10.55
N LEU A 11 -19.68 -5.66 11.37
CA LEU A 11 -18.75 -4.63 10.95
C LEU A 11 -17.37 -4.86 11.58
N ALA A 12 -16.35 -4.88 10.73
CA ALA A 12 -14.95 -5.01 11.15
C ALA A 12 -14.18 -3.73 10.80
N ALA A 13 -13.45 -3.18 11.75
CA ALA A 13 -12.59 -2.03 11.55
C ALA A 13 -11.17 -2.53 11.22
N HIS A 14 -10.75 -2.40 9.97
CA HIS A 14 -9.39 -2.77 9.55
C HIS A 14 -8.45 -1.59 9.75
N PHE A 15 -7.41 -1.77 10.57
CA PHE A 15 -6.38 -0.75 10.74
C PHE A 15 -5.56 -0.63 9.44
N PRO A 16 -5.47 0.57 8.83
CA PRO A 16 -4.86 0.73 7.51
C PRO A 16 -3.35 0.44 7.51
N GLY A 17 -2.74 0.14 6.35
CA GLY A 17 -1.29 0.33 6.13
C GLY A 17 -0.40 -0.89 5.85
N VAL A 18 -0.94 -1.97 5.26
CA VAL A 18 -0.13 -3.04 4.62
C VAL A 18 -0.22 -2.97 3.08
N HIS A 19 -0.69 -1.84 2.54
CA HIS A 19 -0.85 -1.58 1.11
C HIS A 19 -0.95 -0.06 0.85
N ASN A 20 -0.94 0.32 -0.43
CA ASN A 20 -0.99 1.71 -0.91
C ASN A 20 -2.38 2.38 -0.79
N ALA A 21 -3.36 1.78 -0.11
CA ALA A 21 -4.67 2.45 0.03
C ALA A 21 -4.72 3.40 1.23
N THR A 22 -3.67 3.46 2.06
CA THR A 22 -3.59 4.46 3.13
C THR A 22 -2.70 5.59 2.66
N VAL A 23 -3.25 6.80 2.59
CA VAL A 23 -2.47 8.01 2.30
C VAL A 23 -1.89 8.54 3.61
N TRP A 24 -0.88 7.86 4.14
CA TRP A 24 -0.28 8.23 5.43
C TRP A 24 0.50 9.56 5.37
N VAL A 25 0.85 10.02 4.16
CA VAL A 25 1.50 11.32 3.91
C VAL A 25 0.54 12.51 4.02
N ASP A 26 -0.77 12.28 4.07
CA ASP A 26 -1.75 13.35 4.31
C ASP A 26 -1.50 13.94 5.73
N PRO A 27 -1.37 15.27 5.90
CA PRO A 27 -1.12 15.89 7.21
C PRO A 27 -2.18 15.59 8.28
N ARG A 28 -3.38 15.15 7.88
CA ARG A 28 -4.46 14.71 8.78
C ARG A 28 -4.27 13.28 9.29
N SER A 29 -3.42 12.49 8.62
CA SER A 29 -3.10 11.13 9.04
C SER A 29 -2.33 11.14 10.35
N ARG A 30 -2.75 10.27 11.28
CA ARG A 30 -2.03 10.06 12.54
C ARG A 30 -0.86 9.09 12.34
N SER A 31 0.04 9.09 13.30
CA SER A 31 1.19 8.17 13.36
C SER A 31 0.76 6.72 13.15
N GLN A 32 1.55 5.95 12.41
CA GLN A 32 1.28 4.54 12.16
C GLN A 32 2.01 3.60 13.13
N ILE A 33 2.72 4.18 14.11
CA ILE A 33 3.54 3.47 15.09
C ILE A 33 3.19 3.83 16.54
N GLU A 34 2.68 5.05 16.78
CA GLU A 34 2.30 5.48 18.13
C GLU A 34 1.03 4.77 18.60
N PHE A 35 1.04 4.31 19.85
CA PHE A 35 -0.11 3.64 20.47
C PHE A 35 -1.40 4.47 20.39
N SER A 36 -1.29 5.80 20.53
CA SER A 36 -2.41 6.74 20.49
C SER A 36 -3.27 6.62 19.23
N SER A 37 -2.69 6.25 18.08
CA SER A 37 -3.42 6.05 16.83
C SER A 37 -4.24 4.77 16.84
N PHE A 38 -3.68 3.69 17.38
CA PHE A 38 -4.38 2.42 17.52
C PHE A 38 -5.52 2.56 18.52
N GLU A 39 -5.28 3.21 19.67
CA GLU A 39 -6.32 3.50 20.67
C GLU A 39 -7.44 4.35 20.07
N HIS A 40 -7.09 5.41 19.34
CA HIS A 40 -8.07 6.30 18.71
C HIS A 40 -9.01 5.54 17.76
N LEU A 41 -8.46 4.67 16.90
CA LEU A 41 -9.27 3.88 15.98
C LEU A 41 -10.11 2.83 16.73
N ALA A 42 -9.51 2.12 17.68
CA ALA A 42 -10.20 1.09 18.46
C ALA A 42 -11.38 1.67 19.27
N ARG A 43 -11.17 2.74 20.03
CA ARG A 43 -12.25 3.43 20.77
C ARG A 43 -13.32 4.02 19.86
N THR A 44 -12.94 4.43 18.65
CA THR A 44 -13.91 4.92 17.66
C THR A 44 -14.74 3.79 17.06
N ALA A 45 -14.12 2.65 16.73
CA ALA A 45 -14.80 1.45 16.28
C ALA A 45 -15.75 0.92 17.35
N GLU A 46 -15.31 0.86 18.60
CA GLU A 46 -16.13 0.42 19.75
C GLU A 46 -17.33 1.34 19.98
N ARG A 47 -17.12 2.67 20.00
CA ARG A 47 -18.22 3.65 20.06
C ARG A 47 -19.18 3.52 18.88
N GLY A 48 -18.67 3.12 17.71
CA GLY A 48 -19.44 2.85 16.50
C GLY A 48 -20.10 1.47 16.46
N LEU A 49 -20.03 0.68 17.53
CA LEU A 49 -20.58 -0.67 17.65
C LEU A 49 -20.04 -1.67 16.62
N PHE A 50 -18.79 -1.49 16.19
CA PHE A 50 -18.10 -2.48 15.36
C PHE A 50 -17.86 -3.75 16.17
N ASP A 51 -17.99 -4.91 15.53
CA ASP A 51 -17.83 -6.21 16.19
C ASP A 51 -16.37 -6.49 16.53
N PHE A 52 -15.44 -6.12 15.64
CA PHE A 52 -14.02 -6.31 15.91
C PHE A 52 -13.10 -5.37 15.12
N PHE A 53 -11.90 -5.21 15.66
CA PHE A 53 -10.77 -4.50 15.10
C PHE A 53 -9.75 -5.50 14.55
N LEU A 54 -9.26 -5.27 13.33
CA LEU A 54 -8.27 -6.12 12.68
C LEU A 54 -6.99 -5.34 12.45
N LEU A 55 -5.89 -5.84 13.00
CA LEU A 55 -4.55 -5.35 12.71
C LEU A 55 -3.87 -6.30 11.72
N ALA A 56 -3.58 -5.79 10.53
CA ALA A 56 -2.84 -6.53 9.52
C ALA A 56 -1.33 -6.40 9.72
N GLU A 57 -0.60 -7.48 9.43
CA GLU A 57 0.84 -7.59 9.55
C GLU A 57 1.50 -7.70 8.17
N GLY A 58 2.62 -6.99 8.00
CA GLY A 58 3.57 -7.22 6.92
C GLY A 58 4.94 -7.53 7.51
N LEU A 59 5.56 -8.64 7.09
CA LEU A 59 6.84 -9.12 7.63
C LEU A 59 8.07 -8.59 6.89
N ARG A 60 7.85 -7.81 5.83
CA ARG A 60 8.88 -7.13 5.06
C ARG A 60 8.27 -5.88 4.44
N LEU A 61 9.06 -4.82 4.38
CA LEU A 61 8.69 -3.61 3.66
C LEU A 61 8.55 -3.94 2.18
N ARG A 62 7.47 -3.47 1.56
CA ARG A 62 7.30 -3.61 0.12
C ARG A 62 8.35 -2.73 -0.55
N GLU A 63 9.03 -3.31 -1.51
CA GLU A 63 9.98 -2.60 -2.34
C GLU A 63 9.82 -2.98 -3.80
N HIS A 64 10.30 -2.11 -4.67
CA HIS A 64 10.50 -2.42 -6.06
C HIS A 64 11.89 -1.97 -6.50
N LYS A 65 12.67 -2.92 -7.05
CA LYS A 65 14.07 -2.70 -7.49
C LYS A 65 14.91 -2.04 -6.38
N GLY A 66 14.75 -2.51 -5.14
CA GLY A 66 15.49 -2.00 -3.98
C GLY A 66 15.02 -0.64 -3.43
N ARG A 67 13.93 -0.09 -3.96
CA ARG A 67 13.31 1.14 -3.44
C ARG A 67 12.03 0.81 -2.69
N ILE A 68 11.96 1.18 -1.40
CA ILE A 68 10.75 1.05 -0.59
C ILE A 68 9.61 1.85 -1.23
N HIS A 69 8.40 1.32 -1.19
CA HIS A 69 7.21 2.04 -1.64
C HIS A 69 6.94 3.26 -0.75
N ASP A 70 6.71 4.41 -1.37
CA ASP A 70 6.40 5.68 -0.71
C ASP A 70 5.18 5.64 0.22
N LEU A 71 4.16 4.84 -0.13
CA LEU A 71 2.97 4.63 0.70
C LEU A 71 3.06 3.42 1.63
N ASP A 72 4.24 2.81 1.77
CA ASP A 72 4.44 1.74 2.76
C ASP A 72 4.75 2.30 4.14
N VAL A 73 4.14 1.68 5.16
CA VAL A 73 4.34 2.11 6.53
C VAL A 73 5.60 1.47 7.10
N VAL A 74 6.63 2.28 7.29
CA VAL A 74 7.87 1.85 7.95
C VAL A 74 7.70 1.86 9.48
N GLY A 75 8.11 0.77 10.14
CA GLY A 75 8.22 0.71 11.60
C GLY A 75 6.96 0.27 12.36
N ARG A 76 5.98 -0.34 11.69
CA ARG A 76 4.76 -0.86 12.35
C ARG A 76 5.10 -1.85 13.48
N PRO A 77 4.57 -1.66 14.71
CA PRO A 77 4.75 -2.60 15.80
C PRO A 77 4.08 -3.96 15.56
N GLU A 78 4.55 -4.99 16.28
CA GLU A 78 3.99 -6.35 16.23
C GLU A 78 2.53 -6.39 16.73
N SER A 79 1.68 -7.13 16.01
CA SER A 79 0.22 -7.02 16.13
C SER A 79 -0.31 -7.47 17.49
N ILE A 80 0.08 -8.65 18.00
CA ILE A 80 -0.45 -9.17 19.27
C ILE A 80 -0.05 -8.26 20.43
N THR A 81 1.16 -7.71 20.41
CA THR A 81 1.65 -6.77 21.42
C THR A 81 0.77 -5.52 21.49
N VAL A 82 0.43 -4.92 20.35
CA VAL A 82 -0.49 -3.77 20.29
C VAL A 82 -1.88 -4.16 20.78
N LEU A 83 -2.40 -5.32 20.37
CA LEU A 83 -3.73 -5.77 20.79
C LEU A 83 -3.82 -6.04 22.30
N ASN A 84 -2.76 -6.53 22.95
CA ASN A 84 -2.73 -6.67 24.41
C ASN A 84 -2.89 -5.31 25.12
N ALA A 85 -2.27 -4.25 24.59
CA ALA A 85 -2.46 -2.90 25.11
C ALA A 85 -3.89 -2.38 24.84
N LEU A 86 -4.46 -2.68 23.67
CA LEU A 86 -5.86 -2.33 23.35
C LEU A 86 -6.88 -3.09 24.20
N ALA A 87 -6.59 -4.33 24.60
CA ALA A 87 -7.44 -5.12 25.49
C ALA A 87 -7.72 -4.41 26.82
N ALA A 88 -6.74 -3.64 27.33
CA ALA A 88 -6.88 -2.89 28.58
C ALA A 88 -7.69 -1.59 28.46
N VAL A 89 -7.95 -1.11 27.24
CA VAL A 89 -8.62 0.19 26.98
C VAL A 89 -9.92 0.08 26.17
N THR A 90 -10.36 -1.16 25.90
CA THR A 90 -11.63 -1.49 25.22
C THR A 90 -12.36 -2.58 26.00
N GLU A 91 -13.69 -2.62 25.90
CA GLU A 91 -14.56 -3.49 26.71
C GLU A 91 -15.26 -4.59 25.89
N HIS A 92 -15.69 -4.26 24.67
CA HIS A 92 -16.56 -5.10 23.83
C HIS A 92 -15.97 -5.42 22.47
N LEU A 93 -15.05 -4.58 21.98
CA LEU A 93 -14.48 -4.73 20.64
C LEU A 93 -13.63 -6.00 20.51
N GLY A 94 -13.92 -6.86 19.54
CA GLY A 94 -13.05 -8.00 19.20
C GLY A 94 -11.66 -7.54 18.73
N LEU A 95 -10.62 -8.31 19.02
CA LEU A 95 -9.22 -7.98 18.78
C LEU A 95 -8.56 -9.04 17.89
N ALA A 96 -8.52 -8.75 16.58
CA ALA A 96 -8.02 -9.67 15.57
C ALA A 96 -6.58 -9.33 15.14
N ALA A 97 -5.68 -10.29 15.31
CA ALA A 97 -4.30 -10.20 14.81
C ALA A 97 -4.17 -10.96 13.50
N THR A 98 -3.60 -10.33 12.46
CA THR A 98 -3.05 -11.10 11.34
C THR A 98 -1.69 -11.66 11.76
N VAL A 99 -1.59 -12.98 11.85
CA VAL A 99 -0.32 -13.66 12.14
C VAL A 99 -0.17 -14.83 11.20
N ASN A 100 0.98 -14.87 10.54
CA ASN A 100 1.23 -15.88 9.52
C ASN A 100 1.45 -17.26 10.14
N ALA A 101 0.90 -18.30 9.50
CA ALA A 101 1.23 -19.67 9.85
C ALA A 101 2.64 -20.03 9.37
N THR A 102 3.09 -19.52 8.20
CA THR A 102 4.31 -19.96 7.49
C THR A 102 5.60 -19.94 8.33
N PHE A 103 5.85 -18.86 9.07
CA PHE A 103 7.13 -18.62 9.75
C PHE A 103 7.06 -18.79 11.27
N ASN A 104 5.86 -18.92 11.83
CA ASN A 104 5.67 -19.17 13.25
C ASN A 104 5.66 -20.67 13.57
N GLU A 105 5.77 -20.95 14.87
CA GLU A 105 5.57 -22.28 15.46
C GLU A 105 4.27 -22.32 16.28
N PRO A 106 3.51 -23.43 16.23
CA PRO A 106 2.18 -23.51 16.83
C PRO A 106 2.17 -23.34 18.34
N TYR A 107 3.15 -23.90 19.05
CA TYR A 107 3.21 -23.80 20.52
C TYR A 107 3.29 -22.35 21.00
N GLU A 108 4.20 -21.56 20.41
CA GLU A 108 4.42 -20.18 20.81
C GLU A 108 3.24 -19.28 20.43
N LEU A 109 2.72 -19.43 19.20
CA LEU A 109 1.59 -18.62 18.75
C LEU A 109 0.30 -18.94 19.53
N ALA A 110 0.02 -20.23 19.77
CA ALA A 110 -1.14 -20.64 20.57
C ALA A 110 -1.10 -20.03 21.97
N ARG A 111 0.08 -19.99 22.60
CA ARG A 111 0.30 -19.33 23.91
C ARG A 111 0.03 -17.83 23.85
N ARG A 112 0.55 -17.13 22.84
CA ARG A 112 0.34 -15.68 22.68
C ARG A 112 -1.14 -15.34 22.46
N LEU A 113 -1.84 -16.11 21.61
CA LEU A 113 -3.26 -15.91 21.33
C LEU A 113 -4.15 -16.22 22.55
N ALA A 114 -3.88 -17.32 23.27
CA ALA A 114 -4.60 -17.62 24.52
C ALA A 114 -4.38 -16.55 25.59
N THR A 115 -3.18 -15.96 25.64
CA THR A 115 -2.86 -14.86 26.55
C THR A 115 -3.69 -13.63 26.21
N LEU A 116 -3.75 -13.23 24.93
CA LEU A 116 -4.61 -12.15 24.47
C LEU A 116 -6.09 -12.46 24.81
N ASP A 117 -6.51 -13.72 24.68
CA ASP A 117 -7.88 -14.10 24.96
C ASP A 117 -8.25 -13.97 26.45
N HIS A 118 -7.36 -14.37 27.35
CA HIS A 118 -7.53 -14.13 28.79
C HIS A 118 -7.55 -12.63 29.12
N LEU A 119 -6.57 -11.87 28.62
CA LEU A 119 -6.44 -10.44 28.92
C LEU A 119 -7.60 -9.61 28.37
N SER A 120 -8.18 -10.04 27.26
CA SER A 120 -9.32 -9.37 26.64
C SER A 120 -10.67 -9.87 27.14
N GLY A 121 -10.72 -10.92 27.97
CA GLY A 121 -11.96 -11.48 28.46
C GLY A 121 -12.76 -12.24 27.39
N GLY A 122 -12.06 -12.91 26.47
CA GLY A 122 -12.69 -13.71 25.42
C GLY A 122 -12.94 -12.97 24.12
N ARG A 123 -12.11 -11.99 23.76
CA ARG A 123 -12.28 -11.15 22.55
C ARG A 123 -11.19 -11.36 21.51
N ALA A 124 -10.31 -12.34 21.67
CA ALA A 124 -9.21 -12.57 20.73
C ALA A 124 -9.68 -13.22 19.43
N ALA A 125 -9.07 -12.81 18.33
CA ALA A 125 -9.22 -13.46 17.04
C ALA A 125 -7.87 -13.54 16.29
N TRP A 126 -7.73 -14.54 15.44
CA TRP A 126 -6.54 -14.81 14.65
C TRP A 126 -6.90 -14.87 13.18
N ASN A 127 -6.47 -13.86 12.41
CA ASN A 127 -6.44 -13.92 10.96
C ASN A 127 -5.19 -14.68 10.51
N VAL A 128 -5.40 -15.95 10.15
CA VAL A 128 -4.34 -16.85 9.71
C VAL A 128 -4.01 -16.50 8.26
N VAL A 129 -2.73 -16.30 7.97
CA VAL A 129 -2.27 -16.07 6.59
C VAL A 129 -1.11 -16.98 6.24
N THR A 130 -1.02 -17.34 4.97
CA THR A 130 0.12 -18.08 4.41
C THR A 130 0.92 -17.13 3.52
N SER A 131 2.17 -16.86 3.89
CA SER A 131 3.08 -16.07 3.04
C SER A 131 3.60 -16.94 1.89
N SER A 132 3.69 -16.34 0.70
CA SER A 132 3.81 -17.07 -0.56
C SER A 132 5.10 -16.85 -1.35
N ASP A 133 5.86 -15.82 -0.99
CA ASP A 133 6.93 -15.29 -1.81
C ASP A 133 8.29 -15.46 -1.12
N ALA A 134 9.30 -15.81 -1.93
CA ALA A 134 10.68 -15.91 -1.49
C ALA A 134 11.18 -14.59 -0.88
N PHE A 135 10.69 -13.47 -1.42
CA PHE A 135 10.97 -12.12 -0.94
C PHE A 135 10.69 -11.98 0.56
N THR A 136 9.48 -12.28 1.04
CA THR A 136 9.19 -12.22 2.49
C THR A 136 10.03 -13.24 3.27
N GLY A 137 10.32 -14.40 2.66
CA GLY A 137 11.11 -15.48 3.27
C GLY A 137 12.58 -15.13 3.55
N GLU A 138 13.18 -14.15 2.87
CA GLU A 138 14.59 -13.75 3.08
C GLU A 138 14.86 -13.25 4.52
N ASN A 139 13.85 -12.72 5.20
CA ASN A 139 13.96 -12.31 6.62
C ASN A 139 14.01 -13.50 7.59
N PHE A 140 13.75 -14.73 7.13
CA PHE A 140 13.60 -15.90 7.97
C PHE A 140 14.63 -16.97 7.58
N ARG A 141 15.22 -17.64 8.59
CA ARG A 141 16.23 -18.70 8.37
C ARG A 141 15.78 -19.83 7.46
N ARG A 142 14.46 -20.05 7.31
CA ARG A 142 13.86 -21.05 6.42
C ARG A 142 13.76 -20.57 4.96
N GLY A 143 14.66 -19.69 4.51
CA GLY A 143 14.62 -19.10 3.16
C GLY A 143 14.20 -20.10 2.07
N GLY A 144 13.25 -19.70 1.22
CA GLY A 144 12.82 -20.51 0.07
C GLY A 144 11.66 -21.50 0.30
N PHE A 145 10.59 -21.04 0.97
CA PHE A 145 9.16 -21.43 0.91
C PHE A 145 8.72 -22.90 0.72
N LEU A 146 7.70 -23.30 1.51
CA LEU A 146 6.85 -24.46 1.20
C LEU A 146 6.22 -24.28 -0.18
N ASP A 147 6.16 -25.36 -0.94
CA ASP A 147 5.43 -25.39 -2.20
C ASP A 147 3.99 -24.92 -1.98
N ARG A 148 3.38 -24.29 -3.01
CA ARG A 148 2.00 -23.76 -2.88
C ARG A 148 1.04 -24.81 -2.31
N ALA A 149 1.19 -26.07 -2.72
CA ALA A 149 0.39 -27.19 -2.25
C ALA A 149 0.56 -27.46 -0.75
N GLU A 150 1.76 -27.28 -0.21
CA GLU A 150 2.09 -27.56 1.20
C GLU A 150 1.73 -26.40 2.13
N ARG A 151 1.54 -25.18 1.62
CA ARG A 151 1.22 -24.01 2.47
C ARG A 151 -0.09 -24.16 3.21
N TYR A 152 -1.14 -24.56 2.49
CA TYR A 152 -2.45 -24.78 3.09
C TYR A 152 -2.49 -26.05 3.94
N ALA A 153 -1.75 -27.11 3.55
CA ALA A 153 -1.59 -28.30 4.37
C ALA A 153 -0.95 -27.96 5.72
N ARG A 154 0.17 -27.21 5.71
CA ARG A 154 0.82 -26.75 6.93
C ARG A 154 -0.05 -25.79 7.73
N ALA A 155 -0.76 -24.86 7.10
CA ALA A 155 -1.66 -23.96 7.81
C ALA A 155 -2.81 -24.72 8.48
N ALA A 156 -3.36 -25.73 7.82
CA ALA A 156 -4.38 -26.61 8.40
C ALA A 156 -3.84 -27.42 9.58
N GLU A 157 -2.65 -28.03 9.44
CA GLU A 157 -1.99 -28.73 10.54
C GLU A 157 -1.73 -27.76 11.69
N PHE A 158 -1.23 -26.54 11.42
CA PHE A 158 -0.97 -25.52 12.44
C PHE A 158 -2.23 -25.18 13.25
N VAL A 159 -3.34 -24.87 12.58
CA VAL A 159 -4.61 -24.55 13.26
C VAL A 159 -5.09 -25.74 14.09
N ALA A 160 -4.95 -26.97 13.58
CA ALA A 160 -5.31 -28.17 14.31
C ALA A 160 -4.43 -28.37 15.57
N THR A 161 -3.12 -28.22 15.44
CA THR A 161 -2.16 -28.30 16.55
C THR A 161 -2.43 -27.20 17.59
N ALA A 162 -2.74 -25.97 17.17
CA ALA A 162 -3.10 -24.88 18.08
C ALA A 162 -4.36 -25.21 18.89
N ARG A 163 -5.38 -25.80 18.25
CA ARG A 163 -6.60 -26.29 18.94
C ARG A 163 -6.30 -27.42 19.91
N GLU A 164 -5.46 -28.38 19.53
CA GLU A 164 -4.99 -29.46 20.42
C GLU A 164 -4.29 -28.90 21.67
N LEU A 165 -3.45 -27.89 21.50
CA LEU A 165 -2.77 -27.20 22.60
C LEU A 165 -3.77 -26.53 23.55
N TRP A 166 -4.77 -25.80 23.03
CA TRP A 166 -5.80 -25.17 23.86
C TRP A 166 -6.72 -26.19 24.55
N ASP A 167 -7.05 -27.30 23.88
CA ASP A 167 -7.89 -28.37 24.42
C ASP A 167 -7.16 -29.32 25.38
N SER A 168 -5.83 -29.22 25.47
CA SER A 168 -5.05 -29.90 26.52
C SER A 168 -5.45 -29.44 27.94
N TRP A 169 -6.11 -28.29 28.05
CA TRP A 169 -6.80 -27.85 29.26
C TRP A 169 -8.30 -28.14 29.16
N THR A 170 -8.79 -28.94 30.10
CA THR A 170 -10.20 -29.31 30.16
C THR A 170 -11.09 -28.16 30.66
N PRO A 171 -12.41 -28.21 30.42
CA PRO A 171 -13.34 -27.19 30.92
C PRO A 171 -13.36 -27.03 32.45
N ASP A 172 -12.98 -28.07 33.21
CA ASP A 172 -12.83 -28.05 34.67
C ASP A 172 -11.44 -27.56 35.13
N GLY A 173 -10.58 -27.10 34.20
CA GLY A 173 -9.30 -26.46 34.52
C GLY A 173 -8.14 -27.42 34.78
N LEU A 174 -8.25 -28.68 34.37
CA LEU A 174 -7.17 -29.66 34.48
C LEU A 174 -6.27 -29.62 33.24
N SER A 175 -4.96 -29.49 33.46
CA SER A 175 -3.96 -29.65 32.40
C SER A 175 -3.73 -31.13 32.09
N ARG A 176 -3.57 -31.45 30.81
CA ARG A 176 -3.18 -32.77 30.30
C ARG A 176 -1.99 -32.62 29.36
N PRO A 177 -1.09 -33.61 29.29
CA PRO A 177 -0.07 -33.63 28.25
C PRO A 177 -0.70 -33.67 26.84
N PHE A 178 -0.06 -33.00 25.89
CA PHE A 178 -0.37 -33.08 24.46
C PHE A 178 0.77 -33.76 23.71
N ALA A 179 0.46 -34.36 22.56
CA ALA A 179 1.44 -34.97 21.68
C ALA A 179 0.92 -34.95 20.24
N HIS A 180 1.46 -34.03 19.45
CA HIS A 180 1.14 -33.86 18.05
C HIS A 180 2.27 -34.41 17.18
N ARG A 181 1.94 -35.31 16.25
CA ARG A 181 2.89 -35.83 15.27
C ARG A 181 2.24 -35.83 13.88
N GLY A 182 2.58 -34.82 13.10
CA GLY A 182 2.11 -34.60 11.74
C GLY A 182 3.24 -34.49 10.73
N GLN A 183 2.91 -34.02 9.53
CA GLN A 183 3.89 -33.83 8.45
C GLN A 183 4.80 -32.63 8.75
N HIS A 184 4.24 -31.60 9.37
CA HIS A 184 4.92 -30.32 9.57
C HIS A 184 5.38 -30.09 11.01
N PHE A 185 4.74 -30.72 11.99
CA PHE A 185 5.04 -30.56 13.41
C PHE A 185 5.14 -31.91 14.13
N ASP A 186 6.20 -32.07 14.93
CA ASP A 186 6.39 -33.17 15.88
C ASP A 186 6.72 -32.55 17.23
N ILE A 187 5.68 -32.33 18.05
CA ILE A 187 5.77 -31.61 19.33
C ILE A 187 4.96 -32.31 20.41
N ALA A 188 5.51 -32.37 21.62
CA ALA A 188 4.83 -32.92 22.79
C ALA A 188 5.23 -32.15 24.05
N GLY A 189 4.36 -32.14 25.05
CA GLY A 189 4.62 -31.47 26.32
C GLY A 189 3.36 -31.17 27.11
N GLU A 190 3.43 -30.18 27.99
CA GLU A 190 2.27 -29.60 28.68
C GLU A 190 2.08 -28.15 28.24
N PHE A 191 0.86 -27.79 27.86
CA PHE A 191 0.57 -26.41 27.49
C PHE A 191 0.48 -25.54 28.74
N THR A 192 1.12 -24.38 28.74
CA THR A 192 1.35 -23.59 29.96
C THR A 192 0.29 -22.51 30.23
N VAL A 193 -0.68 -22.32 29.33
CA VAL A 193 -1.75 -21.34 29.49
C VAL A 193 -3.08 -22.07 29.68
N PRO A 194 -3.82 -21.81 30.78
CA PRO A 194 -5.12 -22.41 30.99
C PRO A 194 -6.11 -22.13 29.87
N ARG A 195 -7.15 -22.96 29.76
CA ARG A 195 -8.25 -22.75 28.83
C ARG A 195 -8.79 -21.32 28.93
N SER A 196 -8.84 -20.61 27.82
CA SER A 196 -9.30 -19.22 27.75
C SER A 196 -10.83 -19.13 27.71
N PRO A 197 -11.45 -17.94 27.90
CA PRO A 197 -12.91 -17.80 27.98
C PRO A 197 -13.66 -18.32 26.74
N GLN A 198 -13.09 -18.16 25.54
CA GLN A 198 -13.69 -18.70 24.30
C GLN A 198 -13.41 -20.19 24.09
N GLY A 199 -12.52 -20.79 24.87
CA GLY A 199 -11.90 -22.08 24.55
C GLY A 199 -10.86 -21.94 23.45
N HIS A 200 -11.28 -21.48 22.26
CA HIS A 200 -10.41 -21.16 21.12
C HIS A 200 -10.68 -19.73 20.63
N PRO A 201 -9.65 -18.93 20.36
CA PRO A 201 -9.81 -17.66 19.64
C PRO A 201 -10.47 -17.86 18.26
N VAL A 202 -11.26 -16.88 17.83
CA VAL A 202 -11.93 -16.88 16.52
C VAL A 202 -10.92 -16.95 15.39
N VAL A 203 -11.10 -17.86 14.43
CA VAL A 203 -10.21 -18.03 13.28
C VAL A 203 -10.77 -17.28 12.07
N ILE A 204 -9.98 -16.36 11.53
CA ILE A 204 -10.28 -15.57 10.34
C ILE A 204 -9.36 -16.02 9.19
N GLN A 205 -9.90 -16.04 7.97
CA GLN A 205 -9.17 -16.37 6.74
C GLN A 205 -9.45 -15.35 5.64
N ALA A 206 -8.52 -15.24 4.68
CA ALA A 206 -8.67 -14.35 3.51
C ALA A 206 -8.26 -15.00 2.17
N GLY A 207 -8.20 -16.34 2.12
CA GLY A 207 -7.83 -17.10 0.92
C GLY A 207 -8.94 -17.10 -0.13
N ASP A 208 -8.61 -16.72 -1.38
CA ASP A 208 -9.56 -16.71 -2.51
C ASP A 208 -9.33 -17.84 -3.51
N SER A 209 -8.20 -18.56 -3.45
CA SER A 209 -7.96 -19.73 -4.31
C SER A 209 -8.86 -20.90 -3.92
N GLU A 210 -9.00 -21.89 -4.81
CA GLU A 210 -9.74 -23.13 -4.54
C GLU A 210 -9.30 -23.78 -3.21
N GLU A 211 -7.98 -23.90 -2.99
CA GLU A 211 -7.43 -24.48 -1.77
C GLU A 211 -7.69 -23.59 -0.55
N GLY A 212 -7.63 -22.26 -0.71
CA GLY A 212 -7.93 -21.31 0.34
C GLY A 212 -9.40 -21.33 0.77
N ARG A 213 -10.32 -21.49 -0.19
CA ARG A 213 -11.76 -21.64 0.07
C ARG A 213 -12.09 -22.96 0.76
N GLU A 214 -11.46 -24.04 0.34
CA GLU A 214 -11.58 -25.35 0.98
C GLU A 214 -11.07 -25.30 2.43
N PHE A 215 -9.89 -24.70 2.65
CA PHE A 215 -9.31 -24.51 3.97
C PHE A 215 -10.19 -23.65 4.88
N ALA A 216 -10.74 -22.55 4.34
CA ALA A 216 -11.66 -21.69 5.07
C ALA A 216 -12.95 -22.43 5.46
N ALA A 217 -13.52 -23.22 4.55
CA ALA A 217 -14.70 -24.02 4.84
C ALA A 217 -14.43 -25.04 5.96
N ALA A 218 -13.23 -25.63 6.00
CA ALA A 218 -12.85 -26.59 7.04
C ALA A 218 -12.63 -25.95 8.43
N THR A 219 -12.04 -24.74 8.48
CA THR A 219 -11.42 -24.25 9.74
C THR A 219 -11.87 -22.88 10.22
N ALA A 220 -12.32 -21.99 9.32
CA ALA A 220 -12.51 -20.57 9.62
C ALA A 220 -13.89 -20.27 10.18
N ASP A 221 -13.97 -19.36 11.14
CA ASP A 221 -15.20 -18.78 11.67
C ASP A 221 -15.61 -17.53 10.88
N VAL A 222 -14.64 -16.83 10.30
CA VAL A 222 -14.83 -15.65 9.43
C VAL A 222 -13.96 -15.75 8.17
N VAL A 223 -14.52 -15.37 7.03
CA VAL A 223 -13.79 -15.20 5.77
C VAL A 223 -13.89 -13.76 5.29
N PHE A 224 -12.74 -13.11 5.10
CA PHE A 224 -12.64 -11.88 4.33
C PHE A 224 -12.53 -12.17 2.85
N THR A 225 -13.28 -11.39 2.07
CA THR A 225 -13.26 -11.52 0.62
C THR A 225 -13.18 -10.17 -0.06
N ARG A 226 -12.56 -10.15 -1.25
CA ARG A 226 -12.36 -8.95 -2.07
C ARG A 226 -13.37 -8.85 -3.21
N GLN A 227 -14.52 -9.51 -3.09
CA GLN A 227 -15.57 -9.44 -4.11
C GLN A 227 -16.10 -8.00 -4.22
N THR A 228 -15.93 -7.40 -5.39
CA THR A 228 -16.33 -6.01 -5.67
C THR A 228 -17.67 -5.91 -6.41
N SER A 229 -18.24 -7.03 -6.85
CA SER A 229 -19.54 -7.10 -7.52
C SER A 229 -20.52 -7.98 -6.74
N LEU A 230 -21.81 -7.66 -6.86
CA LEU A 230 -22.88 -8.45 -6.22
C LEU A 230 -22.91 -9.90 -6.74
N GLU A 231 -22.71 -10.08 -8.04
CA GLU A 231 -22.70 -11.40 -8.69
C GLU A 231 -21.52 -12.25 -8.20
N GLY A 232 -20.30 -11.70 -8.22
CA GLY A 232 -19.11 -12.39 -7.70
C GLY A 232 -19.24 -12.70 -6.21
N GLY A 233 -19.78 -11.76 -5.43
CA GLY A 233 -20.12 -11.96 -4.02
C GLY A 233 -21.08 -13.14 -3.79
N ARG A 234 -22.15 -13.25 -4.58
CA ARG A 234 -23.12 -14.35 -4.49
C ARG A 234 -22.51 -15.69 -4.88
N ALA A 235 -21.71 -15.73 -5.95
CA ALA A 235 -21.05 -16.94 -6.41
C ALA A 235 -20.05 -17.46 -5.35
N PHE A 236 -19.17 -16.59 -4.85
CA PHE A 236 -18.23 -16.91 -3.77
C PHE A 236 -18.96 -17.39 -2.52
N TYR A 237 -20.03 -16.70 -2.13
CA TYR A 237 -20.83 -17.06 -0.97
C TYR A 237 -21.42 -18.47 -1.11
N ALA A 238 -22.06 -18.78 -2.24
CA ALA A 238 -22.65 -20.08 -2.49
C ALA A 238 -21.60 -21.20 -2.50
N ASP A 239 -20.46 -20.96 -3.13
CA ASP A 239 -19.32 -21.89 -3.20
C ASP A 239 -18.79 -22.24 -1.81
N VAL A 240 -18.32 -21.25 -1.04
CA VAL A 240 -17.72 -21.49 0.28
C VAL A 240 -18.74 -22.10 1.25
N LYS A 241 -20.01 -21.65 1.21
CA LYS A 241 -21.07 -22.22 2.05
C LYS A 241 -21.41 -23.66 1.68
N GLY A 242 -21.40 -24.00 0.39
CA GLY A 242 -21.67 -25.36 -0.09
C GLY A 242 -20.65 -26.39 0.40
N ARG A 243 -19.41 -25.96 0.69
CA ARG A 243 -18.33 -26.83 1.17
C ARG A 243 -18.46 -27.23 2.64
N LEU A 244 -19.20 -26.48 3.46
CA LEU A 244 -19.25 -26.64 4.92
C LEU A 244 -19.72 -28.04 5.36
N ALA A 245 -20.69 -28.62 4.67
CA ALA A 245 -21.28 -29.91 5.03
C ALA A 245 -20.26 -31.06 5.01
N LYS A 246 -19.23 -30.99 4.16
CA LYS A 246 -18.12 -31.95 4.10
C LYS A 246 -17.37 -32.05 5.43
N TYR A 247 -17.39 -30.98 6.22
CA TYR A 247 -16.69 -30.86 7.49
C TYR A 247 -17.62 -30.94 8.70
N GLY A 248 -18.88 -31.38 8.50
CA GLY A 248 -19.88 -31.43 9.57
C GLY A 248 -20.32 -30.05 10.08
N ARG A 249 -20.04 -28.99 9.31
CA ARG A 249 -20.36 -27.60 9.67
C ARG A 249 -21.67 -27.16 9.04
N THR A 250 -22.37 -26.29 9.74
CA THR A 250 -23.62 -25.69 9.31
C THR A 250 -23.39 -24.32 8.68
N PHE A 251 -24.40 -23.83 7.97
CA PHE A 251 -24.36 -22.53 7.34
C PHE A 251 -24.14 -21.37 8.33
N GLU A 252 -24.46 -21.53 9.62
CA GLU A 252 -24.26 -20.44 10.59
C GLU A 252 -22.84 -20.35 11.14
N ASP A 253 -22.05 -21.43 11.01
CA ASP A 253 -20.72 -21.55 11.62
C ASP A 253 -19.64 -20.70 10.94
N LEU A 254 -19.92 -20.16 9.75
CA LEU A 254 -18.98 -19.33 9.01
C LEU A 254 -19.60 -17.98 8.66
N LYS A 255 -18.95 -16.86 8.97
CA LYS A 255 -19.36 -15.54 8.49
C LYS A 255 -18.51 -15.15 7.27
N ILE A 256 -19.14 -14.59 6.24
CA ILE A 256 -18.43 -14.11 5.03
C ILE A 256 -18.59 -12.59 5.01
N MET A 257 -17.45 -11.88 5.03
CA MET A 257 -17.38 -10.44 5.21
C MET A 257 -16.57 -9.81 4.06
N PRO A 258 -17.23 -9.18 3.07
CA PRO A 258 -16.52 -8.48 2.01
C PRO A 258 -15.89 -7.19 2.53
N GLY A 259 -14.71 -6.84 2.02
CA GLY A 259 -14.07 -5.56 2.29
C GLY A 259 -14.78 -4.39 1.58
N VAL A 260 -14.91 -3.25 2.26
CA VAL A 260 -15.48 -2.03 1.69
C VAL A 260 -14.66 -0.81 2.12
N GLY A 261 -14.45 0.12 1.19
CA GLY A 261 -13.93 1.46 1.47
C GLY A 261 -15.07 2.48 1.36
N VAL A 262 -15.16 3.41 2.31
CA VAL A 262 -16.22 4.42 2.35
C VAL A 262 -15.58 5.81 2.44
N VAL A 263 -16.01 6.72 1.57
CA VAL A 263 -15.67 8.14 1.63
C VAL A 263 -16.96 8.90 1.91
N LEU A 264 -16.96 9.73 2.95
CA LEU A 264 -18.12 10.47 3.42
C LEU A 264 -18.04 11.95 3.01
N GLY A 265 -19.17 12.51 2.61
CA GLY A 265 -19.39 13.93 2.37
C GLY A 265 -20.83 14.28 2.74
N ASP A 266 -21.10 15.55 3.01
CA ASP A 266 -22.44 16.05 3.33
C ASP A 266 -23.36 15.97 2.11
N THR A 267 -22.77 15.92 0.91
CA THR A 267 -23.45 15.65 -0.36
C THR A 267 -22.73 14.57 -1.18
N ALA A 268 -23.46 13.97 -2.14
CA ALA A 268 -22.88 13.02 -3.08
C ALA A 268 -21.74 13.63 -3.93
N ALA A 269 -21.86 14.91 -4.30
CA ALA A 269 -20.84 15.63 -5.06
C ALA A 269 -19.55 15.78 -4.24
N GLU A 270 -19.69 16.17 -2.98
CA GLU A 270 -18.54 16.31 -2.06
C GLU A 270 -17.87 14.95 -1.79
N ALA A 271 -18.64 13.88 -1.60
CA ALA A 271 -18.08 12.54 -1.43
C ALA A 271 -17.28 12.07 -2.67
N GLN A 272 -17.78 12.38 -3.88
CA GLN A 272 -17.09 12.08 -5.15
C GLN A 272 -15.80 12.90 -5.28
N GLU A 273 -15.82 14.18 -4.94
CA GLU A 273 -14.64 15.05 -4.98
C GLU A 273 -13.55 14.55 -4.01
N LYS A 274 -13.93 14.29 -2.75
CA LYS A 274 -13.03 13.69 -1.75
C LYS A 274 -12.47 12.35 -2.20
N ALA A 275 -13.30 11.50 -2.80
CA ALA A 275 -12.86 10.19 -3.29
C ALA A 275 -11.86 10.33 -4.45
N ALA A 276 -12.07 11.30 -5.35
CA ALA A 276 -11.14 11.60 -6.44
C ALA A 276 -9.80 12.13 -5.91
N GLU A 277 -9.82 13.01 -4.89
CA GLU A 277 -8.62 13.51 -4.22
C GLU A 277 -7.82 12.37 -3.56
N ILE A 278 -8.46 11.56 -2.73
CA ILE A 278 -7.83 10.41 -2.06
C ILE A 278 -7.22 9.45 -3.10
N ARG A 279 -7.94 9.15 -4.18
CA ARG A 279 -7.46 8.25 -5.23
C ARG A 279 -6.22 8.78 -5.95
N ARG A 280 -6.16 10.09 -6.21
CA ARG A 280 -4.97 10.73 -6.79
C ARG A 280 -3.77 10.56 -5.85
N GLN A 281 -3.97 10.75 -4.54
CA GLN A 281 -2.89 10.59 -3.57
C GLN A 281 -2.47 9.12 -3.37
N GLN A 282 -3.38 8.15 -3.51
CA GLN A 282 -3.06 6.71 -3.48
C GLN A 282 -2.27 6.23 -4.71
N THR A 283 -2.25 7.04 -5.78
CA THR A 283 -1.59 6.73 -7.06
C THR A 283 -0.39 7.65 -7.24
N SER A 284 0.64 7.47 -6.43
CA SER A 284 1.90 8.19 -6.58
C SER A 284 2.61 7.84 -7.90
N PRO A 285 3.54 8.67 -8.41
CA PRO A 285 4.34 8.33 -9.58
C PRO A 285 5.05 6.98 -9.44
N GLN A 286 5.57 6.68 -8.25
CA GLN A 286 6.17 5.37 -7.97
C GLN A 286 5.11 4.27 -8.12
N THR A 287 3.96 4.37 -7.44
CA THR A 287 2.89 3.36 -7.52
C THR A 287 2.35 3.18 -8.95
N ALA A 288 2.24 4.26 -9.73
CA ALA A 288 1.78 4.22 -11.11
C ALA A 288 2.75 3.44 -12.00
N ILE A 289 4.05 3.74 -11.92
CA ILE A 289 5.11 3.01 -12.65
C ILE A 289 4.99 1.52 -12.34
N LEU A 290 4.97 1.15 -11.06
CA LEU A 290 4.91 -0.24 -10.63
C LEU A 290 3.69 -1.00 -11.16
N THR A 291 2.54 -0.34 -11.10
CA THR A 291 1.29 -0.92 -11.60
C THR A 291 1.38 -1.16 -13.10
N LEU A 292 1.90 -0.20 -13.86
CA LEU A 292 2.07 -0.31 -15.32
C LEU A 292 3.09 -1.38 -15.70
N GLU A 293 4.22 -1.46 -14.99
CA GLU A 293 5.22 -2.51 -15.22
C GLU A 293 4.63 -3.91 -14.94
N GLN A 294 3.79 -4.08 -13.91
CA GLN A 294 3.10 -5.34 -13.62
C GLN A 294 2.09 -5.73 -14.71
N ILE A 295 1.41 -4.76 -15.30
CA ILE A 295 0.40 -5.00 -16.35
C ILE A 295 1.08 -5.27 -17.71
N TRP A 296 2.11 -4.51 -18.06
CA TRP A 296 2.75 -4.56 -19.38
C TRP A 296 3.98 -5.46 -19.44
N GLY A 297 4.57 -5.83 -18.30
CA GLY A 297 5.79 -6.63 -18.24
C GLY A 297 7.03 -5.91 -18.77
N VAL A 298 7.04 -4.58 -18.78
CA VAL A 298 8.14 -3.73 -19.28
C VAL A 298 8.71 -2.91 -18.13
N ASP A 299 10.01 -2.63 -18.15
CA ASP A 299 10.66 -1.71 -17.21
C ASP A 299 10.37 -0.24 -17.57
N LEU A 300 9.77 0.49 -16.64
CA LEU A 300 9.41 1.91 -16.75
C LEU A 300 10.14 2.77 -15.69
N SER A 301 11.16 2.22 -15.02
CA SER A 301 11.87 2.91 -13.94
C SER A 301 12.49 4.25 -14.35
N SER A 302 12.80 4.43 -15.63
CA SER A 302 13.31 5.68 -16.21
C SER A 302 12.32 6.85 -16.21
N TYR A 303 11.03 6.60 -16.02
CA TYR A 303 9.99 7.65 -15.97
C TYR A 303 9.86 8.29 -14.58
N GLY A 304 10.50 7.74 -13.54
CA GLY A 304 10.43 8.23 -12.16
C GLY A 304 11.68 8.98 -11.66
N GLU A 305 12.70 9.15 -12.50
CA GLU A 305 13.94 9.82 -12.12
C GLU A 305 13.99 11.26 -12.65
N PRO A 306 14.43 12.26 -11.85
CA PRO A 306 14.70 13.59 -12.34
C PRO A 306 15.67 13.50 -13.53
N ARG A 307 15.21 13.89 -14.71
CA ARG A 307 16.06 13.92 -15.89
C ARG A 307 17.04 15.07 -15.72
N SER A 308 18.33 14.79 -15.82
CA SER A 308 19.33 15.85 -15.86
C SER A 308 20.29 15.62 -17.01
N VAL A 309 20.69 16.71 -17.65
CA VAL A 309 21.70 16.69 -18.71
C VAL A 309 22.90 17.48 -18.27
N ARG A 310 24.11 17.03 -18.64
CA ARG A 310 25.32 17.82 -18.41
C ARG A 310 25.51 18.78 -19.57
N VAL A 311 25.44 20.06 -19.26
CA VAL A 311 25.70 21.14 -20.22
C VAL A 311 26.89 21.94 -19.76
N GLU A 312 27.66 22.45 -20.71
CA GLU A 312 28.69 23.44 -20.41
C GLU A 312 28.04 24.72 -19.89
N ASN A 313 28.69 25.42 -18.97
CA ASN A 313 28.21 26.71 -18.49
C ASN A 313 29.13 27.84 -19.01
N ALA A 314 28.70 29.09 -18.84
CA ALA A 314 29.41 30.27 -19.31
C ALA A 314 30.89 30.37 -18.84
N ASP A 315 31.25 29.69 -17.74
CA ASP A 315 32.61 29.59 -17.19
C ASP A 315 33.43 28.41 -17.74
N GLY A 316 32.94 27.72 -18.77
CA GLY A 316 33.59 26.58 -19.43
C GLY A 316 33.50 25.27 -18.64
N ARG A 317 32.72 25.21 -17.53
CA ARG A 317 32.61 24.01 -16.69
C ARG A 317 31.26 23.32 -16.86
N PRO A 318 31.23 22.01 -17.15
CA PRO A 318 29.98 21.28 -17.30
C PRO A 318 29.29 21.04 -15.95
N ARG A 319 28.00 21.37 -15.85
CA ARG A 319 27.14 21.12 -14.67
C ARG A 319 25.84 20.43 -15.07
N GLY A 320 25.16 19.83 -14.09
CA GLY A 320 23.85 19.23 -14.32
C GLY A 320 22.78 20.30 -14.44
N LEU A 321 21.97 20.22 -15.49
CA LEU A 321 20.75 20.99 -15.69
C LEU A 321 19.56 20.05 -15.48
N GLY A 322 18.71 20.36 -14.50
CA GLY A 322 17.48 19.60 -14.24
C GLY A 322 16.42 19.87 -15.31
N LEU A 323 15.83 18.81 -15.82
CA LEU A 323 14.76 18.84 -16.82
C LEU A 323 13.47 18.35 -16.16
N GLY A 324 12.38 19.07 -16.40
CA GLY A 324 11.05 18.77 -15.89
C GLY A 324 10.00 18.52 -16.98
N GLY A 325 10.31 18.77 -18.25
CA GLY A 325 9.37 18.53 -19.35
C GLY A 325 9.94 18.78 -20.74
N GLU A 326 9.07 18.65 -21.74
CA GLU A 326 9.35 18.93 -23.15
C GLU A 326 8.27 19.86 -23.73
N LEU A 327 8.67 20.84 -24.54
CA LEU A 327 7.80 21.70 -25.33
C LEU A 327 7.92 21.32 -26.80
N ALA A 328 6.92 20.64 -27.33
CA ALA A 328 6.79 20.38 -28.75
C ALA A 328 6.05 21.54 -29.43
N PHE A 329 6.62 22.10 -30.49
CA PHE A 329 6.01 23.19 -31.26
C PHE A 329 6.45 23.15 -32.73
N THR A 330 5.71 23.84 -33.58
CA THR A 330 6.04 24.02 -34.99
C THR A 330 6.47 25.47 -35.23
N LEU A 331 7.59 25.67 -35.92
CA LEU A 331 8.06 26.97 -36.36
C LEU A 331 8.52 26.88 -37.81
N ASP A 332 8.04 27.77 -38.68
CA ASP A 332 8.28 27.74 -40.14
C ASP A 332 8.06 26.37 -40.80
N GLY A 333 7.06 25.62 -40.32
CA GLY A 333 6.69 24.30 -40.83
C GLY A 333 7.63 23.17 -40.39
N GLN A 334 8.60 23.42 -39.51
CA GLN A 334 9.46 22.41 -38.89
C GLN A 334 9.02 22.14 -37.45
N GLU A 335 9.01 20.88 -37.06
CA GLU A 335 8.73 20.46 -35.68
C GLU A 335 10.00 20.53 -34.84
N PHE A 336 9.86 21.12 -33.65
CA PHE A 336 10.93 21.24 -32.66
C PHE A 336 10.43 20.77 -31.31
N THR A 337 11.35 20.20 -30.54
CA THR A 337 11.11 19.82 -29.14
C THR A 337 12.17 20.45 -28.27
N PHE A 338 11.76 21.35 -27.38
CA PHE A 338 12.65 21.93 -26.37
C PHE A 338 12.55 21.16 -25.05
N GLN A 339 13.69 20.82 -24.47
CA GLN A 339 13.79 20.37 -23.10
C GLN A 339 13.71 21.59 -22.16
N VAL A 340 12.88 21.49 -21.12
CA VAL A 340 12.63 22.61 -20.19
C VAL A 340 12.78 22.19 -18.74
N THR A 341 13.13 23.15 -17.89
CA THR A 341 13.01 23.05 -16.44
C THR A 341 11.62 23.53 -16.03
N VAL A 342 11.04 22.93 -14.98
CA VAL A 342 9.80 23.38 -14.35
C VAL A 342 10.16 24.08 -13.05
N GLU A 343 9.78 25.35 -12.93
CA GLU A 343 10.00 26.17 -11.75
C GLU A 343 9.00 25.83 -10.63
N ALA A 344 9.26 26.31 -9.42
CA ALA A 344 8.43 26.00 -8.25
C ALA A 344 6.96 26.47 -8.37
N ASP A 345 6.70 27.50 -9.18
CA ASP A 345 5.36 28.02 -9.48
C ASP A 345 4.70 27.32 -10.68
N GLY A 346 5.34 26.29 -11.24
CA GLY A 346 4.88 25.55 -12.41
C GLY A 346 5.21 26.21 -13.76
N SER A 347 5.77 27.42 -13.76
CA SER A 347 6.25 28.04 -15.00
C SER A 347 7.44 27.28 -15.59
N LEU A 348 7.65 27.45 -16.88
CA LEU A 348 8.70 26.74 -17.60
C LEU A 348 9.89 27.67 -17.82
N TRP A 349 11.08 27.10 -17.82
CA TRP A 349 12.29 27.79 -18.20
C TRP A 349 13.05 26.98 -19.24
N ALA A 350 13.36 27.62 -20.37
CA ALA A 350 14.13 27.02 -21.45
C ALA A 350 15.36 27.87 -21.76
N VAL A 351 16.51 27.24 -21.92
CA VAL A 351 17.68 27.86 -22.53
C VAL A 351 17.75 27.38 -23.97
N PHE A 352 17.85 28.31 -24.91
CA PHE A 352 17.89 27.98 -26.33
C PHE A 352 18.97 28.75 -27.07
N GLY A 353 19.44 28.14 -28.15
CA GLY A 353 20.24 28.75 -29.19
C GLY A 353 19.51 28.71 -30.53
N ASP A 354 20.02 29.43 -31.49
CA ASP A 354 19.46 29.56 -32.83
C ASP A 354 20.57 29.90 -33.85
N ALA A 355 20.24 30.07 -35.13
CA ALA A 355 21.25 30.35 -36.16
C ALA A 355 22.03 31.67 -35.96
N THR A 356 21.49 32.61 -35.17
CA THR A 356 22.17 33.88 -34.83
C THR A 356 23.08 33.80 -33.60
N SER A 357 22.96 32.74 -32.80
CA SER A 357 23.61 32.64 -31.49
C SER A 357 25.14 32.66 -31.60
N GLY A 358 25.78 33.62 -30.92
CA GLY A 358 27.23 33.80 -30.94
C GLY A 358 27.78 34.50 -32.19
N SER A 359 26.92 34.91 -33.13
CA SER A 359 27.28 35.74 -34.27
C SER A 359 26.64 37.13 -34.16
N SER A 360 25.37 37.26 -34.53
CA SER A 360 24.61 38.50 -34.41
C SER A 360 23.84 38.63 -33.09
N SER A 361 23.61 37.54 -32.36
CA SER A 361 23.00 37.55 -31.01
C SER A 361 23.93 36.95 -29.96
N HIS A 362 23.58 37.08 -28.66
CA HIS A 362 24.33 36.43 -27.59
C HIS A 362 24.36 34.90 -27.76
N ARG A 363 25.35 34.23 -27.16
CA ARG A 363 25.61 32.79 -27.36
C ARG A 363 24.41 31.86 -27.09
N PHE A 364 23.44 32.31 -26.31
CA PHE A 364 22.16 31.66 -26.03
C PHE A 364 21.23 32.66 -25.34
N ARG A 365 19.93 32.33 -25.29
CA ARG A 365 18.88 33.15 -24.67
C ARG A 365 17.95 32.29 -23.81
N PHE A 366 17.19 32.94 -22.94
CA PHE A 366 16.21 32.28 -22.08
C PHE A 366 14.79 32.55 -22.57
N LEU A 367 13.92 31.55 -22.44
CA LEU A 367 12.47 31.69 -22.54
C LEU A 367 11.86 31.34 -21.19
N ARG A 368 10.78 32.03 -20.85
CA ARG A 368 9.96 31.75 -19.67
C ARG A 368 8.48 31.57 -20.01
N PRO A 369 8.10 30.45 -20.66
CA PRO A 369 6.69 30.15 -20.89
C PRO A 369 5.93 30.02 -19.57
N ALA A 370 4.65 30.40 -19.57
CA ALA A 370 3.78 30.19 -18.42
C ALA A 370 3.54 28.69 -18.17
N ALA A 371 3.05 28.37 -16.97
CA ALA A 371 2.60 27.02 -16.65
C ALA A 371 1.59 26.53 -17.69
N PRO A 372 1.66 25.26 -18.14
CA PRO A 372 0.69 24.71 -19.06
C PRO A 372 -0.74 24.74 -18.52
N ASP A 373 -1.72 24.89 -19.42
CA ASP A 373 -3.14 24.75 -19.10
C ASP A 373 -3.53 23.30 -18.74
N ALA A 374 -4.79 23.07 -18.40
CA ALA A 374 -5.29 21.74 -18.02
C ALA A 374 -5.15 20.69 -19.14
N GLU A 375 -5.01 21.14 -20.39
CA GLU A 375 -4.77 20.28 -21.56
C GLU A 375 -3.28 20.16 -21.91
N GLY A 376 -2.38 20.73 -21.09
CA GLY A 376 -0.93 20.65 -21.27
C GLY A 376 -0.37 21.63 -22.30
N ARG A 377 -1.10 22.70 -22.66
CA ARG A 377 -0.68 23.69 -23.66
C ARG A 377 -0.14 24.96 -23.01
N THR A 378 0.86 25.57 -23.63
CA THR A 378 1.38 26.90 -23.25
C THR A 378 1.84 27.65 -24.50
N THR A 379 2.23 28.92 -24.34
CA THR A 379 2.71 29.77 -25.43
C THR A 379 4.23 29.88 -25.40
N VAL A 380 4.88 29.48 -26.51
CA VAL A 380 6.30 29.77 -26.77
C VAL A 380 6.37 31.06 -27.59
N ASP A 381 6.66 32.18 -26.92
CA ASP A 381 6.79 33.50 -27.56
C ASP A 381 8.26 33.94 -27.61
N PHE A 382 8.89 33.76 -28.77
CA PHE A 382 10.28 34.18 -29.00
C PHE A 382 10.49 35.70 -28.92
N ASN A 383 9.44 36.53 -29.04
CA ASN A 383 9.55 37.97 -28.82
C ASN A 383 9.83 38.31 -27.35
N ARG A 384 9.58 37.37 -26.43
CA ARG A 384 9.88 37.48 -25.00
C ARG A 384 11.16 36.73 -24.60
N ALA A 385 12.02 36.40 -25.55
CA ALA A 385 13.34 35.89 -25.23
C ALA A 385 14.12 36.92 -24.39
N LEU A 386 14.90 36.43 -23.42
CA LEU A 386 15.65 37.22 -22.46
C LEU A 386 17.14 36.94 -22.62
N LEU A 387 17.95 37.98 -22.45
CA LEU A 387 19.39 37.80 -22.28
C LEU A 387 19.67 37.20 -20.89
N PRO A 388 20.55 36.19 -20.81
CA PRO A 388 20.89 35.58 -19.55
C PRO A 388 21.78 36.53 -18.70
N PRO A 389 21.80 36.44 -17.37
CA PRO A 389 22.61 37.33 -16.52
C PRO A 389 24.12 37.36 -16.87
N CYS A 390 24.67 36.23 -17.33
CA CYS A 390 26.04 36.10 -17.82
C CYS A 390 26.33 36.84 -19.13
N ALA A 391 25.31 37.39 -19.81
CA ALA A 391 25.52 38.32 -20.91
C ALA A 391 26.01 39.70 -20.42
N PHE A 392 25.82 40.01 -19.13
CA PHE A 392 26.12 41.31 -18.55
C PHE A 392 27.31 41.29 -17.59
N ALA A 393 27.59 40.15 -16.93
CA ALA A 393 28.73 40.03 -16.04
C ALA A 393 29.22 38.57 -15.92
N ASP A 394 30.54 38.39 -15.95
CA ASP A 394 31.20 37.07 -15.95
C ASP A 394 31.06 36.28 -14.64
N HIS A 395 30.63 36.93 -13.55
CA HIS A 395 30.43 36.24 -12.27
C HIS A 395 29.13 35.41 -12.24
N PHE A 396 28.20 35.64 -13.16
CA PHE A 396 27.01 34.81 -13.30
C PHE A 396 27.31 33.55 -14.12
N ILE A 397 26.91 32.40 -13.60
CA ILE A 397 27.14 31.11 -14.24
C ILE A 397 25.83 30.62 -14.85
N CYS A 398 25.68 30.79 -16.17
CA CYS A 398 24.52 30.28 -16.90
C CYS A 398 24.84 28.98 -17.64
N PRO A 399 23.88 28.05 -17.77
CA PRO A 399 24.03 26.89 -18.63
C PRO A 399 23.87 27.26 -20.11
N PHE A 400 24.58 26.55 -20.98
CA PHE A 400 24.30 26.53 -22.41
C PHE A 400 23.03 25.71 -22.72
N PRO A 401 22.44 25.88 -23.92
CA PRO A 401 21.28 25.10 -24.35
C PRO A 401 21.53 23.60 -24.23
N PRO A 402 20.60 22.81 -23.67
CA PRO A 402 20.70 21.36 -23.67
C PRO A 402 20.53 20.79 -25.10
N PRO A 403 20.94 19.53 -25.33
CA PRO A 403 20.73 18.88 -26.63
C PRO A 403 19.28 18.97 -27.09
N GLY A 404 19.06 19.43 -28.33
CA GLY A 404 17.72 19.65 -28.90
C GLY A 404 17.21 21.10 -28.80
N ASN A 405 17.79 21.93 -27.91
CA ASN A 405 17.37 23.34 -27.75
C ASN A 405 18.13 24.33 -28.65
N THR A 406 18.70 23.88 -29.76
CA THR A 406 19.35 24.76 -30.74
C THR A 406 18.60 24.70 -32.05
N LEU A 407 17.98 25.81 -32.44
CA LEU A 407 17.23 25.94 -33.68
C LEU A 407 18.18 26.16 -34.86
N GLY A 408 17.89 25.54 -36.01
CA GLY A 408 18.58 25.81 -37.27
C GLY A 408 18.10 27.10 -37.97
N ILE A 409 17.13 27.80 -37.38
CA ILE A 409 16.48 28.99 -37.95
C ILE A 409 16.93 30.22 -37.16
N ALA A 410 17.02 31.37 -37.81
CA ALA A 410 17.36 32.63 -37.16
C ALA A 410 16.17 33.19 -36.37
N ILE A 411 16.38 33.51 -35.09
CA ILE A 411 15.38 34.18 -34.25
C ILE A 411 15.88 35.60 -33.96
N GLU A 412 15.45 36.56 -34.77
CA GLU A 412 15.84 37.98 -34.65
C GLU A 412 15.04 38.73 -33.57
N ALA A 413 14.01 38.11 -33.00
CA ALA A 413 13.16 38.70 -31.98
C ALA A 413 13.75 38.59 -30.55
N GLY A 414 13.30 39.47 -29.65
CA GLY A 414 13.61 39.39 -28.21
C GLY A 414 14.96 39.96 -27.76
N GLU A 415 15.75 40.58 -28.64
CA GLU A 415 17.08 41.13 -28.27
C GLU A 415 17.06 42.32 -27.29
N ARG A 416 15.88 42.84 -26.92
CA ARG A 416 15.75 44.12 -26.20
C ARG A 416 15.10 44.06 -24.83
N THR A 417 14.71 42.88 -24.35
CA THR A 417 14.09 42.77 -23.04
C THR A 417 15.15 42.48 -21.99
N LEU A 418 15.62 43.55 -21.34
CA LEU A 418 16.48 43.48 -20.15
C LEU A 418 15.64 42.91 -18.99
N LEU A 419 16.23 41.99 -18.23
CA LEU A 419 15.65 41.44 -17.00
C LEU A 419 15.45 42.52 -15.92
#